data_AF-A0A2S6B8L2-F1
#
_entry.id   AF-A0A2S6B8L2-F1
#
_cell.length_a   1.000
_cell.length_b   1.000
_cell.length_c   1.000
_cell.angle_alpha   90.00
_cell.angle_beta   90.00
_cell.angle_gamma   90.00
#
_symmetry.space_group_name_H-M   'P 1'
#
loop_
_entity.id
_entity.type
_entity.pdbx_description
1 polymer ?
#
loop_
_entity_poly.entity_id
_entity_poly.type
_entity_poly.pdbx_seq_one_letter_code
_entity_poly.pdbx_strand_id
1 'polypeptide(L)'
;MSYVIFVVETEERALTVYPSEAEAVAYCEGLDVEAAVWLFWASDGSPLQPEFTIPNTRGGFTVGNGTYHLVPAEPDHHAPLSEALDEILRLESNPFFTSLADVRAHLA
;
A
#
# COMPACT_ATOMS: atom_id res chain seq x y z
N MET A 1 13.18 9.20 12.08
CA MET A 1 12.51 8.86 10.81
C MET A 1 11.09 8.49 11.15
N SER A 2 10.12 9.15 10.52
CA SER A 2 8.70 8.83 10.70
C SER A 2 8.41 7.52 9.96
N TYR A 3 7.85 6.54 10.65
CA TYR A 3 7.47 5.25 10.06
C TYR A 3 6.11 5.45 9.37
N VAL A 4 6.11 5.63 8.05
CA VAL A 4 4.90 5.72 7.24
C VAL A 4 4.76 4.50 6.36
N ILE A 5 3.52 4.21 5.93
CA ILE A 5 3.23 3.24 4.88
C ILE A 5 2.74 4.00 3.66
N PHE A 6 3.39 3.75 2.54
CA PHE A 6 2.94 4.24 1.24
C PHE A 6 1.99 3.20 0.64
N VAL A 7 0.87 3.67 0.12
CA VAL A 7 -0.15 2.82 -0.50
C VAL A 7 -0.54 3.42 -1.84
N VAL A 8 -0.51 2.62 -2.89
CA VAL A 8 -1.00 3.03 -4.21
C VAL A 8 -2.28 2.27 -4.51
N GLU A 9 -3.32 3.03 -4.83
CA GLU A 9 -4.50 2.53 -5.51
C GLU A 9 -4.14 2.38 -7.00
N THR A 10 -4.28 1.18 -7.56
CA THR A 10 -3.69 0.84 -8.87
C THR A 10 -4.52 1.30 -10.06
N GLU A 11 -5.82 1.53 -9.92
CA GLU A 11 -6.68 1.93 -11.03
C GLU A 11 -6.58 3.44 -11.35
N GLU A 12 -6.65 4.28 -10.33
CA GLU A 12 -6.45 5.74 -10.37
C GLU A 12 -4.98 6.14 -10.29
N ARG A 13 -4.09 5.22 -9.89
CA ARG A 13 -2.65 5.45 -9.72
C ARG A 13 -2.40 6.61 -8.75
N ALA A 14 -3.12 6.58 -7.64
CA ALA A 14 -3.09 7.58 -6.59
C ALA A 14 -2.29 7.06 -5.38
N LEU A 15 -1.29 7.82 -4.95
CA LEU A 15 -0.48 7.53 -3.77
C LEU A 15 -1.12 8.13 -2.53
N THR A 16 -1.37 7.30 -1.52
CA THR A 16 -1.78 7.69 -0.17
C THR A 16 -0.68 7.34 0.84
N VAL A 17 -0.56 8.13 1.90
CA VAL A 17 0.46 7.96 2.94
C VAL A 17 -0.21 7.82 4.30
N TYR A 18 -0.02 6.67 4.93
CA TYR A 18 -0.55 6.40 6.27
C TYR A 18 0.55 6.49 7.34
N PRO A 19 0.23 6.97 8.55
CA PRO A 19 1.18 7.06 9.66
C PRO A 19 1.56 5.70 10.27
N SER A 20 0.85 4.62 9.91
CA SER A 20 1.13 3.28 10.41
C SER A 20 0.52 2.22 9.51
N GLU A 21 1.03 0.99 9.65
CA GLU A 21 0.44 -0.20 9.05
C GLU A 21 -1.01 -0.41 9.49
N ALA A 22 -1.32 -0.21 10.77
CA ALA A 22 -2.67 -0.39 11.29
C ALA A 22 -3.69 0.51 10.59
N GLU A 23 -3.32 1.75 10.26
CA GLU A 23 -4.20 2.66 9.52
C GLU A 23 -4.33 2.29 8.04
N ALA A 24 -3.23 1.87 7.40
CA ALA A 24 -3.26 1.38 6.01
C ALA A 24 -4.16 0.13 5.89
N VAL A 25 -3.96 -0.86 6.77
CA VAL A 25 -4.73 -2.12 6.79
C VAL A 25 -6.20 -1.89 7.14
N ALA A 26 -6.50 -0.92 8.00
CA ALA A 26 -7.89 -0.57 8.33
C ALA A 26 -8.63 0.10 7.16
N TYR A 27 -7.91 0.79 6.26
CA TYR A 27 -8.49 1.44 5.10
C TYR A 27 -8.59 0.51 3.89
N CYS A 28 -7.55 -0.27 3.61
CA CYS A 28 -7.49 -1.14 2.44
C CYS A 28 -8.19 -2.48 2.70
N GLU A 29 -9.38 -2.65 2.12
CA GLU A 29 -10.20 -3.84 2.31
C GLU A 29 -9.49 -5.11 1.80
N GLY A 30 -9.53 -6.19 2.60
CA GLY A 30 -8.84 -7.45 2.30
C GLY A 30 -9.19 -8.05 0.94
N LEU A 31 -10.42 -7.88 0.45
CA LEU A 31 -10.84 -8.35 -0.88
C LEU A 31 -10.15 -7.58 -2.01
N ASP A 32 -10.01 -6.27 -1.87
CA ASP A 32 -9.35 -5.41 -2.84
C ASP A 32 -7.83 -5.63 -2.81
N VAL A 33 -7.28 -5.88 -1.62
CA VAL A 33 -5.89 -6.28 -1.44
C VAL A 33 -5.59 -7.61 -2.12
N GLU A 34 -6.45 -8.62 -1.95
CA GLU A 34 -6.32 -9.91 -2.65
C GLU A 34 -6.42 -9.75 -4.18
N ALA A 35 -7.17 -8.75 -4.65
CA ALA A 35 -7.32 -8.43 -6.06
C ALA A 35 -6.22 -7.51 -6.63
N ALA A 36 -5.20 -7.15 -5.82
CA ALA A 36 -4.10 -6.24 -6.20
C ALA A 36 -4.57 -4.83 -6.64
N VAL A 37 -5.71 -4.37 -6.10
CA VAL A 37 -6.15 -2.96 -6.21
C VAL A 37 -5.25 -2.04 -5.39
N TRP A 38 -4.63 -2.59 -4.34
CA TRP A 38 -3.72 -1.87 -3.45
C TRP A 38 -2.31 -2.48 -3.48
N LEU A 39 -1.30 -1.63 -3.64
CA LEU A 39 0.11 -1.96 -3.45
C LEU A 39 0.69 -1.18 -2.28
N PHE A 40 1.66 -1.77 -1.57
CA PHE A 40 2.16 -1.26 -0.30
C PHE A 40 3.68 -1.15 -0.30
N TRP A 41 4.22 -0.09 0.30
CA TRP A 41 5.65 0.06 0.52
C TRP A 41 5.93 0.58 1.94
N ALA A 42 7.06 0.16 2.49
CA ALA A 42 7.58 0.67 3.75
C ALA A 42 8.12 2.10 3.60
N SER A 43 8.47 2.74 4.71
CA SER A 43 8.92 4.14 4.74
C SER A 43 10.19 4.41 3.93
N ASP A 44 10.98 3.39 3.62
CA ASP A 44 12.18 3.46 2.78
C ASP A 44 11.90 3.15 1.29
N GLY A 45 10.62 2.93 0.94
CA GLY A 45 10.20 2.59 -0.41
C GLY A 45 10.39 1.13 -0.78
N SER A 46 10.80 0.25 0.15
CA SER A 46 10.84 -1.19 -0.09
C SER A 46 9.43 -1.78 -0.20
N PRO A 47 9.19 -2.72 -1.13
CA PRO A 47 7.88 -3.29 -1.36
C PRO A 47 7.44 -4.16 -0.17
N LEU A 48 6.14 -4.09 0.16
CA LEU A 48 5.48 -4.88 1.18
C LEU A 48 4.33 -5.69 0.55
N GLN A 49 4.14 -6.92 1.03
CA GLN A 49 3.03 -7.76 0.61
C GLN A 49 2.11 -8.10 1.80
N PRO A 50 0.81 -8.30 1.54
CA PRO A 50 -0.14 -8.72 2.56
C PRO A 50 0.05 -10.21 2.91
N GLU A 51 0.22 -10.52 4.19
CA GLU A 51 0.13 -11.88 4.71
C GLU A 51 -1.19 -12.06 5.49
N PHE A 52 -2.14 -12.80 4.91
CA PHE A 52 -3.44 -13.05 5.51
C PHE A 52 -3.34 -14.04 6.68
N THR A 53 -3.67 -13.55 7.87
CA THR A 53 -3.79 -14.36 9.10
C THR A 53 -5.19 -14.98 9.20
N ILE A 54 -6.19 -14.29 8.67
CA ILE A 54 -7.55 -14.79 8.48
C ILE A 54 -7.87 -14.58 6.99
N PRO A 55 -8.16 -15.64 6.23
CA PRO A 55 -8.45 -15.51 4.80
C PRO A 55 -9.76 -14.76 4.55
N ASN A 56 -9.86 -14.11 3.40
CA ASN A 56 -11.15 -13.61 2.90
C ASN A 56 -12.15 -14.76 2.77
N THR A 57 -13.42 -14.49 3.06
CA THR A 57 -14.48 -15.50 2.91
C THR A 57 -15.30 -15.20 1.65
N ARG A 58 -15.41 -16.20 0.77
CA ARG A 58 -16.29 -16.17 -0.41
C ARG A 58 -17.19 -17.41 -0.39
N GLY A 59 -18.45 -17.26 0.00
CA GLY A 59 -19.43 -18.34 0.07
C GLY A 59 -20.82 -17.92 -0.40
N GLY A 60 -21.71 -18.90 -0.62
CA GLY A 60 -23.02 -18.68 -1.27
C GLY A 60 -23.96 -17.66 -0.59
N PHE A 61 -23.71 -17.32 0.68
CA PHE A 61 -24.50 -16.34 1.44
C PHE A 61 -23.66 -15.32 2.22
N THR A 62 -22.33 -15.35 2.11
CA THR A 62 -21.46 -14.47 2.91
C THR A 62 -20.19 -14.12 2.14
N VAL A 63 -19.94 -12.82 2.03
CA VAL A 63 -18.69 -12.22 1.57
C VAL A 63 -18.15 -11.42 2.74
N GLY A 64 -16.87 -11.60 3.06
CA GLY A 64 -16.25 -10.92 4.19
C GLY A 64 -14.76 -10.75 3.99
N ASN A 65 -14.27 -9.57 4.38
CA ASN A 65 -12.85 -9.26 4.45
C ASN A 65 -12.18 -10.12 5.53
N GLY A 66 -11.04 -10.68 5.17
CA GLY A 66 -10.10 -11.34 6.08
C GLY A 66 -9.31 -10.33 6.89
N THR A 67 -8.26 -10.80 7.54
CA THR A 67 -7.31 -9.98 8.30
C THR A 67 -5.91 -10.31 7.84
N TYR A 68 -5.13 -9.27 7.54
CA TYR A 68 -3.76 -9.39 7.09
C TYR A 68 -2.86 -8.41 7.82
N HIS A 69 -1.57 -8.63 7.70
CA HIS A 69 -0.51 -7.68 8.08
C HIS A 69 0.47 -7.55 6.93
N LEU A 70 1.30 -6.52 6.94
CA LEU A 70 2.26 -6.26 5.88
C LEU A 70 3.62 -6.86 6.26
N VAL A 71 4.21 -7.61 5.33
CA VAL A 71 5.55 -8.19 5.46
C VAL A 71 6.41 -7.77 4.27
N PRO A 72 7.75 -7.79 4.38
CA PRO A 72 8.62 -7.58 3.23
C PRO A 72 8.19 -8.45 2.05
N ALA A 73 8.07 -7.84 0.86
CA ALA A 73 7.64 -8.56 -0.32
C ALA A 73 8.74 -9.50 -0.84
N GLU A 74 8.33 -10.59 -1.48
CA GLU A 74 9.25 -11.43 -2.25
C GLU A 74 9.89 -10.63 -3.40
N PRO A 75 11.12 -10.97 -3.85
CA PRO A 75 11.91 -10.17 -4.79
C PRO A 75 11.19 -9.77 -6.10
N ASP A 76 10.23 -10.57 -6.57
CA ASP A 76 9.53 -10.38 -7.84
C ASP A 76 8.06 -9.95 -7.68
N HIS A 77 7.64 -9.49 -6.49
CA HIS A 77 6.24 -9.15 -6.24
C HIS A 77 5.81 -7.85 -6.95
N HIS A 78 6.54 -6.76 -6.74
CA HIS A 78 6.36 -5.48 -7.43
C HIS A 78 7.58 -4.58 -7.23
N ALA A 79 7.72 -3.55 -8.08
CA ALA A 79 8.87 -2.66 -8.08
C ALA A 79 8.97 -1.82 -6.78
N PRO A 80 10.18 -1.39 -6.38
CA PRO A 80 10.35 -0.38 -5.33
C PRO A 80 9.59 0.91 -5.64
N LEU A 81 9.21 1.66 -4.60
CA LEU A 81 8.38 2.87 -4.76
C LEU A 81 9.08 3.93 -5.63
N SER A 82 10.40 4.01 -5.54
CA SER A 82 11.21 4.94 -6.36
C SER A 82 10.99 4.75 -7.86
N GLU A 83 10.80 3.51 -8.31
CA GLU A 83 10.52 3.16 -9.70
C GLU A 83 9.04 3.34 -10.01
N ALA A 84 8.15 2.89 -9.12
CA ALA A 84 6.69 3.00 -9.30
C ALA A 84 6.21 4.46 -9.38
N LEU A 85 6.92 5.41 -8.77
CA LEU A 85 6.58 6.84 -8.81
C LEU A 85 6.51 7.42 -10.22
N ASP A 86 7.12 6.79 -11.23
CA ASP A 86 7.03 7.21 -12.63
C ASP A 86 5.64 6.97 -13.24
N GLU A 87 4.87 6.03 -12.67
CA GLU A 87 3.54 5.66 -13.14
C GLU A 87 2.42 6.28 -12.30
N ILE A 88 2.74 6.76 -11.09
CA ILE A 88 1.81 7.41 -10.15
C ILE A 88 1.41 8.80 -10.68
N LEU A 89 0.10 9.05 -10.77
CA LEU A 89 -0.44 10.28 -11.33
C LEU A 89 -0.55 11.42 -10.32
N ARG A 90 -0.81 11.08 -9.05
CA ARG A 90 -1.08 12.07 -8.00
C ARG A 90 -0.77 11.54 -6.61
N LEU A 91 -0.46 12.47 -5.71
CA LEU A 91 -0.35 12.26 -4.27
C LEU A 91 -1.64 12.78 -3.62
N GLU A 92 -2.29 11.95 -2.81
CA GLU A 92 -3.40 12.38 -1.96
C GLU A 92 -2.92 13.35 -0.88
N SER A 93 -3.79 14.29 -0.51
CA SER A 93 -3.47 15.27 0.53
C SER A 93 -3.15 14.56 1.85
N ASN A 94 -1.99 14.85 2.42
CA ASN A 94 -1.49 14.20 3.63
C ASN A 94 -0.56 15.17 4.41
N PRO A 95 -0.27 14.91 5.70
CA PRO A 95 0.54 15.80 6.52
C PRO A 95 2.07 15.60 6.37
N PHE A 96 2.53 14.64 5.55
CA PHE A 96 3.93 14.23 5.46
C PHE A 96 4.65 14.82 4.25
N PHE A 97 3.99 14.84 3.10
CA PHE A 97 4.56 15.22 1.81
C PHE A 97 3.61 16.17 1.07
N THR A 98 4.16 17.22 0.44
CA THR A 98 3.36 18.18 -0.33
C THR A 98 3.25 17.80 -1.81
N SER A 99 4.18 16.98 -2.29
CA SER A 99 4.23 16.55 -3.70
C SER A 99 4.90 15.19 -3.89
N LEU A 100 4.71 14.57 -5.06
CA LEU A 100 5.45 13.37 -5.46
C LEU A 100 6.97 13.62 -5.54
N ALA A 101 7.40 14.87 -5.79
CA ALA A 101 8.82 15.23 -5.78
C ALA A 101 9.41 15.14 -4.36
N ASP A 102 8.64 15.51 -3.32
CA ASP A 102 9.08 15.37 -1.92
C ASP A 102 9.21 13.90 -1.53
N VAL A 103 8.28 13.05 -1.99
CA VAL A 103 8.37 11.60 -1.79
C VAL A 103 9.63 11.05 -2.45
N ARG A 104 9.91 11.42 -3.71
CA ARG A 104 11.15 11.00 -4.39
C ARG A 104 12.41 11.44 -3.64
N ALA A 105 12.43 12.68 -3.15
CA ALA A 105 13.56 13.21 -2.40
C ALA A 105 13.76 12.48 -1.06
N HIS A 106 12.69 11.99 -0.44
CA HIS A 106 12.75 11.20 0.80
C HIS A 106 13.29 9.77 0.58
N LEU A 107 13.11 9.20 -0.61
CA LEU A 107 13.59 7.87 -0.97
C LEU A 107 15.05 7.85 -1.46
N ALA A 108 15.70 9.01 -1.60
CA ALA A 108 17.03 9.18 -2.18
C ALA A 108 18.18 9.13 -1.17
#